data_AF-A0A0F9AL61-F1
#
_entry.id   AF-A0A0F9AL61-F1
#
_cell.length_a   1.000
_cell.length_b   1.000
_cell.length_c   1.000
_cell.angle_alpha   90.00
_cell.angle_beta   90.00
_cell.angle_gamma   90.00
#
_symmetry.space_group_name_H-M   'P 1'
#
loop_
_entity.id
_entity.type
_entity.pdbx_description
1 polymer ?
#
loop_
_entity_poly.entity_id
_entity_poly.type
_entity_poly.pdbx_seq_one_letter_code
_entity_poly.pdbx_strand_id
1 'polypeptide(L)'
;KLFKRVSTNSIFVAVSLICVVSPVFILKAEFNIYLGLIVIAVFSALLLFVRIEYSIFGIILSVFVIDQLVKSYSILPAASILVREIMIFLMIIFVFLKVLENWKVAKTPIDAPVTFFVILGMFSFLLNEISPLKAALAFRHYLLYVVFFYLIVNIPLKKNMLIKIINLLFTIALLSGPVALLERFVFGWAYEDTSAGFLSSGSFALFGTAMVCLVSARIIQDGFRWKYLLILISLFATALLAETKAFFFFTPLCLLFQFRSRIIKNKKVTLSFLASFLLTILSINSSFPERESLFSCQ
;
A
#
# COMPACT_ATOMS: atom_id res chain seq x y z
N LYS A 1 35.22 -17.15 -0.16
CA LYS A 1 34.27 -17.64 0.87
C LYS A 1 33.90 -16.60 1.95
N LEU A 2 34.64 -15.49 2.11
CA LEU A 2 34.32 -14.40 3.06
C LEU A 2 33.28 -13.37 2.56
N PHE A 3 33.03 -13.27 1.25
CA PHE A 3 31.99 -12.40 0.68
C PHE A 3 30.58 -13.02 0.63
N LYS A 4 30.40 -14.27 1.07
CA LYS A 4 29.12 -15.00 0.93
C LYS A 4 28.11 -14.71 2.06
N ARG A 5 28.44 -13.78 2.97
CA ARG A 5 27.65 -13.50 4.18
C ARG A 5 27.42 -12.03 4.49
N VAL A 6 27.74 -11.11 3.57
CA VAL A 6 26.98 -9.85 3.58
C VAL A 6 25.58 -10.25 3.19
N SER A 7 24.64 -10.15 4.14
CA SER A 7 23.26 -10.59 3.94
C SER A 7 22.78 -9.98 2.63
N THR A 8 22.45 -10.82 1.66
CA THR A 8 21.99 -10.39 0.34
C THR A 8 20.78 -9.46 0.50
N ASN A 9 20.06 -9.54 1.63
CA ASN A 9 18.99 -8.63 1.99
C ASN A 9 19.48 -7.21 2.37
N SER A 10 20.65 -7.04 2.99
CA SER A 10 21.14 -5.74 3.46
C SER A 10 21.64 -4.87 2.31
N ILE A 11 22.41 -5.47 1.39
CA ILE A 11 22.85 -4.79 0.16
C ILE A 11 21.63 -4.45 -0.69
N PHE A 12 20.65 -5.34 -0.79
CA PHE A 12 19.46 -5.08 -1.62
C PHE A 12 18.51 -4.05 -1.00
N VAL A 13 18.35 -4.03 0.33
CA VAL A 13 17.59 -2.98 1.02
C VAL A 13 18.29 -1.63 0.81
N ALA A 14 19.62 -1.58 0.96
CA ALA A 14 20.40 -0.39 0.66
C ALA A 14 20.27 0.04 -0.81
N VAL A 15 20.30 -0.90 -1.76
CA VAL A 15 20.08 -0.61 -3.19
C VAL A 15 18.66 -0.12 -3.42
N SER A 16 17.61 -0.72 -2.85
CA SER A 16 16.25 -0.21 -2.98
C SER A 16 16.05 1.15 -2.31
N LEU A 17 16.73 1.42 -1.19
CA LEU A 17 16.73 2.75 -0.54
C LEU A 17 17.47 3.76 -1.41
N ILE A 18 18.65 3.41 -1.93
CA ILE A 18 19.40 4.22 -2.88
C ILE A 18 18.59 4.43 -4.15
N CYS A 19 17.78 3.48 -4.60
CA CYS A 19 16.95 3.65 -5.80
C CYS A 19 15.67 4.45 -5.56
N VAL A 20 15.20 4.58 -4.32
CA VAL A 20 14.11 5.50 -3.97
C VAL A 20 14.65 6.89 -3.64
N VAL A 21 15.85 6.98 -3.07
CA VAL A 21 16.47 8.24 -2.61
C VAL A 21 17.32 8.89 -3.70
N SER A 22 18.01 8.13 -4.54
CA SER A 22 18.85 8.64 -5.64
C SER A 22 18.06 9.42 -6.68
N PRO A 23 16.84 9.04 -7.08
CA PRO A 23 16.03 9.89 -7.95
C PRO A 23 15.63 11.20 -7.28
N VAL A 24 15.40 11.20 -5.96
CA VAL A 24 15.11 12.43 -5.19
C VAL A 24 16.31 13.39 -5.23
N PHE A 25 17.53 12.87 -5.23
CA PHE A 25 18.75 13.69 -5.40
C PHE A 25 19.01 14.10 -6.85
N ILE A 26 18.72 13.24 -7.82
CA ILE A 26 18.86 13.53 -9.26
C ILE A 26 17.85 14.60 -9.70
N LEU A 27 16.63 14.60 -9.15
CA LEU A 27 15.57 15.54 -9.49
C LEU A 27 15.74 16.94 -8.87
N LYS A 28 16.65 17.10 -7.89
CA LYS A 28 16.96 18.40 -7.27
C LYS A 28 18.08 19.15 -7.98
N ALA A 29 18.93 18.45 -8.74
CA ALA A 29 19.74 19.07 -9.78
C ALA A 29 18.82 19.38 -10.96
N GLU A 30 19.12 20.40 -11.78
CA GLU A 30 18.37 20.78 -13.00
C GLU A 30 18.34 19.68 -14.11
N PHE A 31 18.51 18.42 -13.72
CA PHE A 31 18.44 17.26 -14.56
C PHE A 31 17.01 17.07 -15.09
N ASN A 32 16.95 16.74 -16.38
CA ASN A 32 15.72 16.48 -17.09
C ASN A 32 14.91 15.36 -16.39
N ILE A 33 13.74 15.72 -15.84
CA ILE A 33 12.78 14.83 -15.18
C ILE A 33 12.51 13.55 -15.96
N TYR A 34 12.42 13.65 -17.29
CA TYR A 34 12.14 12.51 -18.16
C TYR A 34 13.29 11.50 -18.12
N LEU A 35 14.53 11.96 -18.03
CA LEU A 35 15.71 11.11 -17.92
C LEU A 35 15.71 10.36 -16.57
N GLY A 36 15.34 11.04 -15.48
CA GLY A 36 15.15 10.39 -14.18
C GLY A 36 14.08 9.30 -14.20
N LEU A 37 12.93 9.58 -14.82
CA LEU A 37 11.85 8.60 -15.00
C LEU A 37 12.30 7.38 -15.83
N ILE A 38 13.04 7.60 -16.91
CA ILE A 38 13.60 6.53 -17.74
C ILE A 38 14.56 5.66 -16.93
N VAL A 39 15.45 6.27 -16.13
CA VAL A 39 16.38 5.53 -15.27
C VAL A 39 15.61 4.67 -14.25
N ILE A 40 14.58 5.23 -13.60
CA ILE A 40 13.74 4.47 -12.67
C ILE A 40 13.02 3.32 -13.38
N ALA A 41 12.49 3.55 -14.58
CA ALA A 41 11.79 2.54 -15.38
C ALA A 41 12.72 1.40 -15.78
N VAL A 42 13.90 1.71 -16.31
CA VAL A 42 14.93 0.73 -16.68
C VAL A 42 15.38 -0.07 -15.46
N PHE A 43 15.63 0.61 -14.34
CA PHE A 43 16.04 -0.07 -13.11
C PHE A 43 14.94 -0.96 -12.55
N SER A 44 13.69 -0.51 -12.60
CA SER A 44 12.51 -1.29 -12.19
C SER A 44 12.32 -2.53 -13.08
N ALA A 45 12.54 -2.39 -14.39
CA ALA A 45 12.55 -3.50 -15.33
C ALA A 45 13.67 -4.50 -15.00
N LEU A 46 14.89 -4.03 -14.73
CA LEU A 46 16.00 -4.89 -14.32
C LEU A 46 15.69 -5.65 -13.02
N LEU A 47 15.11 -4.98 -12.02
CA LEU A 47 14.66 -5.62 -10.78
C LEU A 47 13.63 -6.73 -11.05
N LEU A 48 12.68 -6.49 -11.96
CA LEU A 48 11.68 -7.48 -12.38
C LEU A 48 12.31 -8.74 -12.95
N PHE A 49 13.31 -8.59 -13.83
CA PHE A 49 14.00 -9.71 -14.45
C PHE A 49 14.86 -10.50 -13.44
N VAL A 50 15.45 -9.83 -12.45
CA VAL A 50 16.27 -10.51 -11.43
C VAL A 50 15.39 -11.30 -10.46
N ARG A 51 14.39 -10.64 -9.86
CA ARG A 51 13.45 -11.25 -8.91
C ARG A 51 12.16 -10.45 -8.81
N ILE A 52 11.09 -10.99 -9.43
CA ILE A 52 9.75 -10.42 -9.40
C ILE A 52 9.23 -10.09 -7.99
N GLU A 53 9.63 -10.83 -6.97
CA GLU A 53 9.17 -10.58 -5.60
C GLU A 53 9.62 -9.21 -5.08
N TYR A 54 10.73 -8.66 -5.57
CA TYR A 54 11.21 -7.33 -5.18
C TYR A 54 10.45 -6.20 -5.86
N SER A 55 9.92 -6.44 -7.05
CA SER A 55 9.14 -5.45 -7.80
C SER A 55 7.86 -5.06 -7.06
N ILE A 56 7.30 -5.98 -6.27
CA ILE A 56 6.18 -5.70 -5.37
C ILE A 56 6.57 -4.65 -4.31
N PHE A 57 7.80 -4.69 -3.77
CA PHE A 57 8.28 -3.66 -2.85
C PHE A 57 8.40 -2.31 -3.54
N GLY A 58 8.89 -2.30 -4.77
CA GLY A 58 8.98 -1.08 -5.58
C GLY A 58 7.60 -0.47 -5.86
N ILE A 59 6.61 -1.30 -6.22
CA ILE A 59 5.22 -0.83 -6.39
C ILE A 59 4.69 -0.25 -5.07
N ILE A 60 4.84 -0.95 -3.96
CA ILE A 60 4.39 -0.45 -2.65
C ILE A 60 5.08 0.89 -2.35
N LEU A 61 6.41 0.98 -2.45
CA LEU A 61 7.11 2.24 -2.22
C LEU A 61 6.63 3.35 -3.16
N SER A 62 6.37 3.05 -4.44
CA SER A 62 5.83 4.03 -5.38
C SER A 62 4.41 4.48 -5.04
N VAL A 63 3.55 3.57 -4.58
CA VAL A 63 2.16 3.88 -4.20
C VAL A 63 2.11 4.77 -2.98
N PHE A 64 2.91 4.45 -1.96
CA PHE A 64 2.80 5.10 -0.66
C PHE A 64 3.75 6.30 -0.49
N VAL A 65 5.00 6.18 -0.95
CA VAL A 65 6.02 7.21 -0.71
C VAL A 65 6.01 8.24 -1.83
N ILE A 66 6.03 7.82 -3.09
CA ILE A 66 6.09 8.77 -4.21
C ILE A 66 4.81 9.60 -4.29
N ASP A 67 3.63 8.98 -4.13
CA ASP A 67 2.36 9.70 -4.17
C ASP A 67 2.28 10.79 -3.08
N GLN A 68 2.76 10.50 -1.86
CA GLN A 68 2.89 11.50 -0.79
C GLN A 68 3.91 12.59 -1.13
N LEU A 69 5.12 12.23 -1.57
CA LEU A 69 6.15 13.21 -1.91
C LEU A 69 5.71 14.17 -3.02
N VAL A 70 4.88 13.70 -3.95
CA VAL A 70 4.31 14.53 -5.02
C VAL A 70 3.12 15.35 -4.50
N LYS A 71 2.08 14.71 -3.95
CA LYS A 71 0.82 15.39 -3.63
C LYS A 71 0.87 16.18 -2.32
N SER A 72 1.47 15.60 -1.29
CA SER A 72 1.52 16.17 0.07
C SER A 72 2.54 17.28 0.16
N TYR A 73 3.75 16.97 -0.29
CA TYR A 73 4.91 17.80 0.00
C TYR A 73 5.36 18.63 -1.19
N SER A 74 4.84 18.35 -2.39
CA SER A 74 5.29 18.96 -3.65
C SER A 74 6.82 18.91 -3.82
N ILE A 75 7.48 17.92 -3.21
CA ILE A 75 8.93 17.72 -3.28
C ILE A 75 9.30 17.16 -4.65
N LEU A 76 8.43 16.29 -5.16
CA LEU A 76 8.61 15.64 -6.45
C LEU A 76 7.66 16.23 -7.50
N PRO A 77 8.10 16.29 -8.77
CA PRO A 77 7.27 16.77 -9.86
C PRO A 77 6.10 15.81 -10.12
N ALA A 78 4.96 16.35 -10.57
CA ALA A 78 3.73 15.60 -10.85
C ALA A 78 3.95 14.38 -11.76
N ALA A 79 4.89 14.48 -12.71
CA ALA A 79 5.26 13.39 -13.60
C ALA A 79 5.79 12.14 -12.86
N SER A 80 6.29 12.27 -11.62
CA SER A 80 6.77 11.15 -10.81
C SER A 80 5.66 10.14 -10.45
N ILE A 81 4.39 10.55 -10.51
CA ILE A 81 3.25 9.64 -10.31
C ILE A 81 3.25 8.51 -11.37
N LEU A 82 3.78 8.79 -12.58
CA LEU A 82 3.88 7.80 -13.66
C LEU A 82 4.82 6.64 -13.33
N VAL A 83 5.75 6.79 -12.37
CA VAL A 83 6.65 5.71 -11.95
C VAL A 83 5.85 4.48 -11.53
N ARG A 84 4.84 4.68 -10.68
CA ARG A 84 3.97 3.61 -10.21
C ARG A 84 3.29 2.89 -11.38
N GLU A 85 2.78 3.65 -12.34
CA GLU A 85 2.05 3.12 -13.49
C GLU A 85 2.97 2.30 -14.40
N ILE A 86 4.17 2.80 -14.67
CA ILE A 86 5.18 2.09 -15.44
C ILE A 86 5.56 0.78 -14.74
N MET A 87 5.78 0.80 -13.41
CA MET A 87 6.11 -0.42 -12.66
C MET A 87 5.00 -1.46 -12.71
N ILE A 88 3.75 -1.03 -12.54
CA ILE A 88 2.57 -1.92 -12.65
C ILE A 88 2.47 -2.48 -14.07
N PHE A 89 2.61 -1.64 -15.09
CA PHE A 89 2.52 -2.06 -16.48
C PHE A 89 3.59 -3.09 -16.84
N LEU A 90 4.84 -2.85 -16.44
CA LEU A 90 5.94 -3.80 -16.61
C LEU A 90 5.66 -5.12 -15.86
N MET A 91 5.06 -5.06 -14.66
CA MET A 91 4.63 -6.26 -13.93
C MET A 91 3.52 -7.02 -14.65
N ILE A 92 2.53 -6.33 -15.21
CA ILE A 92 1.46 -6.95 -15.99
C ILE A 92 2.07 -7.70 -17.17
N ILE A 93 2.93 -7.04 -17.96
CA ILE A 93 3.59 -7.66 -19.11
C ILE A 93 4.35 -8.91 -18.65
N PHE A 94 5.14 -8.80 -17.58
CA PHE A 94 5.93 -9.93 -17.10
C PHE A 94 5.06 -11.10 -16.63
N VAL A 95 4.01 -10.84 -15.86
CA VAL A 95 3.08 -11.88 -15.39
C VAL A 95 2.35 -12.49 -16.58
N PHE A 96 1.94 -11.69 -17.57
CA PHE A 96 1.34 -12.17 -18.80
C PHE A 96 2.26 -13.11 -19.58
N LEU A 97 3.55 -12.75 -19.75
CA LEU A 97 4.54 -13.61 -20.38
C LEU A 97 4.71 -14.94 -19.62
N LYS A 98 4.75 -14.91 -18.28
CA LYS A 98 4.82 -16.13 -17.47
C LYS A 98 3.56 -16.99 -17.55
N VAL A 99 2.40 -16.37 -17.66
CA VAL A 99 1.13 -17.06 -17.84
C VAL A 99 1.12 -17.74 -19.21
N LEU A 100 1.58 -17.07 -20.27
CA LEU A 100 1.71 -17.67 -21.61
C LEU A 100 2.66 -18.87 -21.62
N GLU A 101 3.76 -18.81 -20.86
CA GLU A 101 4.71 -19.92 -20.75
C GLU A 101 4.09 -21.14 -20.06
N ASN A 102 3.28 -20.93 -19.00
CA ASN A 102 2.79 -22.01 -18.15
C ASN A 102 1.33 -22.43 -18.40
N TRP A 103 0.59 -21.69 -19.23
CA TRP A 103 -0.85 -21.86 -19.53
C TRP A 103 -1.76 -21.98 -18.29
N LYS A 104 -1.31 -21.43 -17.15
CA LYS A 104 -2.02 -21.53 -15.87
C LYS A 104 -2.28 -20.14 -15.33
N VAL A 105 -3.53 -19.72 -15.43
CA VAL A 105 -4.07 -18.57 -14.70
C VAL A 105 -4.78 -19.10 -13.47
N ALA A 106 -4.43 -18.57 -12.30
CA ALA A 106 -5.16 -18.87 -11.08
C ALA A 106 -6.55 -18.23 -11.17
N LYS A 107 -7.60 -19.07 -11.21
CA LYS A 107 -8.98 -18.62 -11.13
C LYS A 107 -9.28 -18.12 -9.72
N THR A 108 -9.97 -17.00 -9.60
CA THR A 108 -10.34 -16.44 -8.30
C THR A 108 -11.84 -16.23 -8.20
N PRO A 109 -12.44 -16.34 -7.00
CA PRO A 109 -13.87 -16.12 -6.84
C PRO A 109 -14.29 -14.67 -7.12
N ILE A 110 -13.33 -13.74 -7.21
CA ILE A 110 -13.59 -12.34 -7.53
C ILE A 110 -13.55 -12.04 -9.04
N ASP A 111 -13.19 -13.02 -9.88
CA ASP A 111 -13.12 -12.85 -11.34
C ASP A 111 -14.45 -12.33 -11.89
N ALA A 112 -15.56 -13.02 -11.59
CA ALA A 112 -16.89 -12.66 -12.08
C ALA A 112 -17.39 -11.29 -11.56
N PRO A 113 -17.34 -10.99 -10.24
CA PRO A 113 -17.69 -9.66 -9.74
C PRO A 113 -16.88 -8.54 -10.39
N VAL A 114 -15.56 -8.70 -10.50
CA VAL A 114 -14.69 -7.67 -11.10
C VAL A 114 -15.05 -7.45 -12.56
N THR A 115 -15.19 -8.52 -13.35
CA THR A 115 -15.59 -8.42 -14.76
C THR A 115 -16.96 -7.75 -14.91
N PHE A 116 -17.93 -8.11 -14.06
CA PHE A 116 -19.25 -7.49 -14.06
C PHE A 116 -19.18 -5.98 -13.79
N PHE A 117 -18.43 -5.55 -12.76
CA PHE A 117 -18.25 -4.12 -12.46
C PHE A 117 -17.53 -3.36 -13.58
N VAL A 118 -16.52 -3.98 -14.21
CA VAL A 118 -15.83 -3.38 -15.35
C VAL A 118 -16.80 -3.19 -16.52
N ILE A 119 -17.60 -4.21 -16.85
CA ILE A 119 -18.61 -4.14 -17.92
C ILE A 119 -19.65 -3.06 -17.61
N LEU A 120 -20.19 -3.03 -16.39
CA LEU A 120 -21.12 -1.98 -15.97
C LEU A 120 -20.50 -0.58 -16.08
N GLY A 121 -19.25 -0.41 -15.68
CA GLY A 121 -18.52 0.84 -15.82
C GLY A 121 -18.38 1.25 -17.29
N MET A 122 -18.04 0.31 -18.17
CA MET A 122 -17.96 0.58 -19.61
C MET A 122 -19.32 1.00 -20.20
N PHE A 123 -20.40 0.31 -19.85
CA PHE A 123 -21.76 0.70 -20.26
C PHE A 123 -22.12 2.10 -19.76
N SER A 124 -21.80 2.41 -18.50
CA SER A 124 -22.03 3.75 -17.94
C SER A 124 -21.27 4.81 -18.72
N PHE A 125 -19.99 4.59 -19.07
CA PHE A 125 -19.22 5.54 -19.87
C PHE A 125 -19.77 5.72 -21.29
N LEU A 126 -20.25 4.64 -21.92
CA LEU A 126 -20.88 4.69 -23.24
C LEU A 126 -22.20 5.49 -23.22
N LEU A 127 -23.07 5.24 -22.23
CA LEU A 127 -24.36 5.94 -22.11
C LEU A 127 -24.20 7.44 -21.79
N ASN A 128 -23.10 7.84 -21.16
CA ASN A 128 -22.80 9.23 -20.82
C ASN A 128 -21.88 9.91 -21.85
N GLU A 129 -21.61 9.27 -23.00
CA GLU A 129 -20.73 9.80 -24.06
C GLU A 129 -19.35 10.27 -23.55
N ILE A 130 -18.83 9.62 -22.50
CA ILE A 130 -17.55 9.99 -21.91
C ILE A 130 -16.44 9.50 -22.83
N SER A 131 -15.55 10.42 -23.24
CA SER A 131 -14.40 10.09 -24.09
C SER A 131 -13.60 8.89 -23.52
N PRO A 132 -13.15 7.94 -24.35
CA PRO A 132 -12.42 6.75 -23.89
C PRO A 132 -11.19 7.06 -23.02
N LEU A 133 -10.50 8.17 -23.30
CA LEU A 133 -9.34 8.60 -22.53
C LEU A 133 -9.70 9.02 -21.10
N LYS A 134 -10.81 9.74 -20.90
CA LYS A 134 -11.33 10.07 -19.56
C LYS A 134 -11.78 8.81 -18.82
N ALA A 135 -12.45 7.90 -19.51
CA ALA A 135 -12.86 6.61 -18.92
C ALA A 135 -11.64 5.79 -18.47
N ALA A 136 -10.59 5.71 -19.29
CA ALA A 136 -9.34 5.02 -18.94
C ALA A 136 -8.66 5.65 -17.72
N LEU A 137 -8.60 6.98 -17.64
CA LEU A 137 -8.06 7.70 -16.48
C LEU A 137 -8.88 7.48 -15.20
N ALA A 138 -10.21 7.38 -15.30
CA ALA A 138 -11.07 7.06 -14.18
C ALA A 138 -10.85 5.62 -13.70
N PHE A 139 -10.88 4.65 -14.62
CA PHE A 139 -10.62 3.24 -14.32
C PHE A 139 -9.22 3.01 -13.75
N ARG A 140 -8.23 3.81 -14.16
CA ARG A 140 -6.84 3.73 -13.67
C ARG A 140 -6.76 3.63 -12.15
N HIS A 141 -7.51 4.46 -11.43
CA HIS A 141 -7.44 4.49 -9.97
C HIS A 141 -8.09 3.27 -9.30
N TYR A 142 -9.21 2.80 -9.85
CA TYR A 142 -9.96 1.66 -9.28
C TYR A 142 -9.32 0.31 -9.64
N LEU A 143 -8.88 0.15 -10.89
CA LEU A 143 -8.29 -1.10 -11.38
C LEU A 143 -6.89 -1.35 -10.83
N LEU A 144 -6.20 -0.33 -10.32
CA LEU A 144 -4.86 -0.48 -9.78
C LEU A 144 -4.76 -1.56 -8.70
N TYR A 145 -5.68 -1.58 -7.72
CA TYR A 145 -5.67 -2.56 -6.64
C TYR A 145 -6.13 -3.95 -7.12
N VAL A 146 -7.05 -3.99 -8.08
CA VAL A 146 -7.51 -5.21 -8.73
C VAL A 146 -6.36 -5.88 -9.47
N VAL A 147 -5.65 -5.12 -10.30
CA VAL A 147 -4.44 -5.56 -10.98
C VAL A 147 -3.40 -6.03 -9.97
N PHE A 148 -3.15 -5.25 -8.90
CA PHE A 148 -2.19 -5.62 -7.86
C PHE A 148 -2.55 -6.95 -7.17
N PHE A 149 -3.82 -7.19 -6.89
CA PHE A 149 -4.31 -8.47 -6.40
C PHE A 149 -4.01 -9.61 -7.38
N TYR A 150 -4.36 -9.48 -8.66
CA TYR A 150 -4.10 -10.52 -9.66
C TYR A 150 -2.61 -10.79 -9.86
N LEU A 151 -1.78 -9.74 -9.79
CA LEU A 151 -0.32 -9.89 -9.80
C LEU A 151 0.13 -10.78 -8.63
N ILE A 152 -0.29 -10.47 -7.41
CA ILE A 152 0.08 -11.23 -6.20
C ILE A 152 -0.42 -12.68 -6.28
N VAL A 153 -1.65 -12.91 -6.74
CA VAL A 153 -2.24 -14.26 -6.85
C VAL A 153 -1.43 -15.14 -7.80
N ASN A 154 -1.00 -14.58 -8.94
CA ASN A 154 -0.28 -15.33 -9.98
C ASN A 154 1.24 -15.39 -9.76
N ILE A 155 1.78 -14.66 -8.77
CA ILE A 155 3.20 -14.73 -8.40
C ILE A 155 3.35 -15.70 -7.21
N PRO A 156 4.21 -16.73 -7.32
CA PRO A 156 4.45 -17.66 -6.21
C PRO A 156 5.28 -16.97 -5.12
N LEU A 157 4.60 -16.33 -4.17
CA LEU A 157 5.25 -15.63 -3.06
C LEU A 157 5.63 -16.61 -1.95
N LYS A 158 6.93 -16.66 -1.65
CA LYS A 158 7.44 -17.36 -0.47
C LYS A 158 6.87 -16.69 0.79
N LYS A 159 6.51 -17.48 1.79
CA LYS A 159 6.02 -17.00 3.11
C LYS A 159 6.91 -15.91 3.72
N ASN A 160 8.24 -16.07 3.60
CA ASN A 160 9.20 -15.08 4.12
C ASN A 160 9.09 -13.72 3.39
N MET A 161 8.79 -13.72 2.09
CA MET A 161 8.60 -12.49 1.32
C MET A 161 7.28 -11.82 1.69
N LEU A 162 6.20 -12.59 1.87
CA LEU A 162 4.92 -12.05 2.36
C LEU A 162 5.11 -11.34 3.72
N ILE A 163 5.82 -11.97 4.66
CA ILE A 163 6.11 -11.35 5.96
C ILE A 163 6.90 -10.05 5.78
N LYS A 164 7.88 -10.01 4.86
CA LYS A 164 8.63 -8.78 4.58
C LYS A 164 7.76 -7.68 3.96
N ILE A 165 6.84 -8.04 3.05
CA ILE A 165 5.90 -7.10 2.44
C ILE A 165 4.96 -6.53 3.50
N ILE A 166 4.39 -7.37 4.36
CA ILE A 166 3.52 -6.93 5.46
C ILE A 166 4.31 -6.04 6.44
N ASN A 167 5.56 -6.41 6.76
CA ASN A 167 6.43 -5.55 7.58
C ASN A 167 6.65 -4.18 6.92
N LEU A 168 6.92 -4.14 5.61
CA LEU A 168 7.11 -2.88 4.89
C LEU A 168 5.84 -2.03 4.96
N LEU A 169 4.68 -2.58 4.61
CA LEU A 169 3.39 -1.90 4.67
C LEU A 169 3.13 -1.35 6.08
N PHE A 170 3.44 -2.15 7.10
CA PHE A 170 3.27 -1.75 8.48
C PHE A 170 4.21 -0.62 8.89
N THR A 171 5.48 -0.69 8.48
CA THR A 171 6.46 0.40 8.69
C THR A 171 6.00 1.69 8.01
N ILE A 172 5.51 1.60 6.77
CA ILE A 172 4.98 2.76 6.04
C ILE A 172 3.76 3.35 6.77
N ALA A 173 2.83 2.51 7.22
CA ALA A 173 1.66 2.94 7.98
C ALA A 173 2.06 3.60 9.30
N LEU A 174 3.03 3.03 10.02
CA LEU A 174 3.58 3.62 11.25
C LEU A 174 4.26 4.97 10.99
N LEU A 175 5.02 5.11 9.90
CA LEU A 175 5.67 6.38 9.53
C LEU A 175 4.64 7.43 9.08
N SER A 176 3.54 6.99 8.47
CA SER A 176 2.45 7.87 8.03
C SER A 176 1.72 8.53 9.21
N GLY A 177 1.69 7.89 10.39
CA GLY A 177 1.05 8.44 11.59
C GLY A 177 1.69 9.74 12.09
N PRO A 178 2.99 9.76 12.42
CA PRO A 178 3.72 10.99 12.80
C PRO A 178 3.66 12.06 11.72
N VAL A 179 3.78 11.66 10.45
CA VAL A 179 3.62 12.56 9.31
C VAL A 179 2.25 13.24 9.32
N ALA A 180 1.17 12.48 9.48
CA ALA A 180 -0.19 13.02 9.56
C ALA A 180 -0.40 13.93 10.77
N LEU A 181 0.22 13.61 11.91
CA LEU A 181 0.19 14.46 13.11
C LEU A 181 0.92 15.79 12.87
N LEU A 182 2.09 15.74 12.22
CA LEU A 182 2.84 16.95 11.86
C LEU A 182 2.06 17.80 10.85
N GLU A 183 1.46 17.19 9.82
CA GLU A 183 0.60 17.91 8.87
C GLU A 183 -0.55 18.62 9.61
N ARG A 184 -1.23 17.94 10.54
CA ARG A 184 -2.29 18.56 11.34
C ARG A 184 -1.80 19.69 12.24
N PHE A 185 -0.61 19.54 12.83
CA PHE A 185 -0.04 20.57 13.68
C PHE A 185 0.34 21.83 12.88
N VAL A 186 0.85 21.66 11.65
CA VAL A 186 1.30 22.75 10.79
C VAL A 186 0.14 23.42 10.05
N PHE A 187 -0.78 22.63 9.46
CA PHE A 187 -1.87 23.13 8.62
C PHE A 187 -3.19 23.35 9.36
N GLY A 188 -3.28 22.92 10.63
CA GLY A 188 -4.47 23.03 11.45
C GLY A 188 -5.54 21.96 11.16
N TRP A 189 -6.63 21.98 11.93
CA TRP A 189 -7.72 20.99 11.88
C TRP A 189 -8.74 21.21 10.75
N ALA A 190 -8.67 22.35 10.06
CA ALA A 190 -9.63 22.73 9.02
C ALA A 190 -9.37 22.07 7.65
N TYR A 191 -8.18 21.51 7.43
CA TYR A 191 -7.85 20.79 6.19
C TYR A 191 -8.19 19.29 6.33
N GLU A 192 -9.43 18.94 5.96
CA GLU A 192 -9.89 17.54 5.90
C GLU A 192 -9.16 16.72 4.81
N ASP A 193 -8.71 17.38 3.74
CA ASP A 193 -7.95 16.79 2.62
C ASP A 193 -6.43 16.73 2.86
N THR A 194 -6.01 16.62 4.12
CA THR A 194 -4.61 16.35 4.43
C THR A 194 -4.22 15.00 3.82
N SER A 195 -3.11 14.99 3.10
CA SER A 195 -2.68 13.91 2.22
C SER A 195 -2.10 12.70 2.94
N ALA A 196 -1.65 12.85 4.19
CA ALA A 196 -1.46 11.75 5.13
C ALA A 196 -2.66 11.55 6.06
N GLY A 197 -3.74 12.29 5.79
CA GLY A 197 -4.95 12.35 6.58
C GLY A 197 -5.49 10.98 6.89
N PHE A 198 -6.02 10.90 8.10
CA PHE A 198 -6.69 9.70 8.57
C PHE A 198 -7.96 9.40 7.74
N LEU A 199 -8.47 10.27 6.89
CA LEU A 199 -9.73 10.00 6.16
C LEU A 199 -9.56 9.09 4.92
N SER A 200 -10.69 8.79 4.28
CA SER A 200 -10.96 7.70 3.31
C SER A 200 -10.01 7.54 2.11
N SER A 201 -9.16 8.52 1.81
CA SER A 201 -8.18 8.52 0.72
C SER A 201 -6.72 8.37 1.19
N GLY A 202 -6.47 8.34 2.50
CA GLY A 202 -5.13 8.35 3.08
C GLY A 202 -4.39 7.00 3.05
N SER A 203 -3.12 7.05 3.45
CA SER A 203 -2.18 5.90 3.52
C SER A 203 -2.74 4.68 4.26
N PHE A 204 -3.66 4.87 5.20
CA PHE A 204 -4.28 3.77 5.94
C PHE A 204 -5.33 3.00 5.12
N ALA A 205 -6.10 3.68 4.26
CA ALA A 205 -7.02 3.02 3.35
C ALA A 205 -6.25 2.19 2.31
N LEU A 206 -5.14 2.75 1.80
CA LEU A 206 -4.20 2.05 0.93
C LEU A 206 -3.59 0.82 1.61
N PHE A 207 -3.16 0.96 2.87
CA PHE A 207 -2.65 -0.15 3.67
C PHE A 207 -3.71 -1.25 3.84
N GLY A 208 -4.93 -0.87 4.23
CA GLY A 208 -6.03 -1.80 4.43
C GLY A 208 -6.34 -2.59 3.16
N THR A 209 -6.45 -1.89 2.03
CA THR A 209 -6.69 -2.49 0.72
C THR A 209 -5.55 -3.43 0.31
N ALA A 210 -4.29 -3.00 0.46
CA ALA A 210 -3.14 -3.85 0.16
C ALA A 210 -3.10 -5.11 1.04
N MET A 211 -3.42 -4.98 2.33
CA MET A 211 -3.51 -6.11 3.26
C MET A 211 -4.64 -7.07 2.89
N VAL A 212 -5.82 -6.56 2.52
CA VAL A 212 -6.93 -7.39 2.02
C VAL A 212 -6.50 -8.15 0.77
N CYS A 213 -5.83 -7.49 -0.20
CA CYS A 213 -5.32 -8.15 -1.40
C CYS A 213 -4.32 -9.27 -1.06
N LEU A 214 -3.35 -9.00 -0.18
CA LEU A 214 -2.32 -9.96 0.21
C LEU A 214 -2.91 -11.17 0.96
N VAL A 215 -3.80 -10.94 1.92
CA VAL A 215 -4.42 -12.01 2.72
C VAL A 215 -5.35 -12.84 1.85
N SER A 216 -6.17 -12.20 1.00
CA SER A 216 -7.06 -12.90 0.07
C SER A 216 -6.30 -13.75 -0.93
N ALA A 217 -5.23 -13.20 -1.52
CA ALA A 217 -4.37 -13.96 -2.42
C ALA A 217 -3.74 -15.18 -1.71
N ARG A 218 -3.37 -15.02 -0.43
CA ARG A 218 -2.82 -16.13 0.35
C ARG A 218 -3.84 -17.21 0.66
N ILE A 219 -5.10 -16.85 0.92
CA ILE A 219 -6.20 -17.82 1.08
C ILE A 219 -6.38 -18.64 -0.18
N ILE A 220 -6.31 -18.02 -1.35
CA ILE A 220 -6.45 -18.71 -2.64
C ILE A 220 -5.27 -19.67 -2.86
N GLN A 221 -4.04 -19.27 -2.49
CA GLN A 221 -2.84 -20.09 -2.66
C GLN A 221 -2.71 -21.25 -1.64
N ASP A 222 -2.99 -21.00 -0.35
CA ASP A 222 -2.77 -21.96 0.74
C ASP A 222 -4.05 -22.70 1.20
N GLY A 223 -5.20 -22.32 0.64
CA GLY A 223 -6.52 -22.75 1.11
C GLY A 223 -7.06 -21.93 2.29
N PHE A 224 -8.35 -22.11 2.56
CA PHE A 224 -9.06 -21.39 3.62
C PHE A 224 -8.53 -21.78 5.01
N ARG A 225 -8.26 -20.76 5.85
CA ARG A 225 -7.96 -20.92 7.27
C ARG A 225 -8.65 -19.83 8.05
N TRP A 226 -9.31 -20.20 9.16
CA TRP A 226 -10.03 -19.27 10.05
C TRP A 226 -9.20 -18.04 10.48
N LYS A 227 -7.89 -18.21 10.64
CA LYS A 227 -6.97 -17.11 10.97
C LYS A 227 -6.96 -16.00 9.92
N TYR A 228 -7.07 -16.36 8.64
CA TYR A 228 -7.12 -15.38 7.54
C TYR A 228 -8.47 -14.70 7.48
N LEU A 229 -9.56 -15.43 7.76
CA LEU A 229 -10.90 -14.85 7.86
C LEU A 229 -10.98 -13.81 8.97
N LEU A 230 -10.42 -14.10 10.15
CA LEU A 230 -10.37 -13.13 11.24
C LEU A 230 -9.64 -11.85 10.82
N ILE A 231 -8.50 -11.97 10.14
CA ILE A 231 -7.78 -10.80 9.62
C ILE A 231 -8.63 -10.04 8.60
N LEU A 232 -9.30 -10.73 7.66
CA LEU A 232 -10.14 -10.11 6.64
C LEU A 232 -11.39 -9.44 7.19
N ILE A 233 -12.16 -10.12 8.04
CA ILE A 233 -13.36 -9.55 8.70
C ILE A 233 -12.97 -8.29 9.44
N SER A 234 -11.85 -8.39 10.14
CA SER A 234 -11.33 -7.29 10.89
C SER A 234 -11.00 -6.17 9.87
N LEU A 235 -10.13 -6.37 8.86
CA LEU A 235 -9.79 -5.34 7.87
C LEU A 235 -11.02 -4.74 7.14
N PHE A 236 -12.02 -5.57 6.88
CA PHE A 236 -13.28 -5.17 6.26
C PHE A 236 -14.15 -4.35 7.21
N ALA A 237 -14.20 -4.67 8.50
CA ALA A 237 -14.85 -3.83 9.50
C ALA A 237 -14.21 -2.44 9.56
N THR A 238 -12.89 -2.32 9.37
CA THR A 238 -12.21 -1.02 9.21
C THR A 238 -12.76 -0.23 8.04
N ALA A 239 -12.90 -0.89 6.88
CA ALA A 239 -13.40 -0.26 5.67
C ALA A 239 -14.88 0.14 5.80
N LEU A 240 -15.71 -0.74 6.37
CA LEU A 240 -17.14 -0.51 6.59
C LEU A 240 -17.42 0.64 7.55
N LEU A 241 -16.64 0.74 8.62
CA LEU A 241 -16.79 1.83 9.58
C LEU A 241 -16.43 3.18 8.97
N ALA A 242 -15.78 3.21 7.80
CA ALA A 242 -15.28 4.40 7.10
C ALA A 242 -14.48 5.36 8.01
N GLU A 243 -14.13 4.91 9.20
CA GLU A 243 -13.51 5.67 10.26
C GLU A 243 -12.10 5.14 10.44
N THR A 244 -11.13 6.03 10.33
CA THR A 244 -9.74 5.73 10.65
C THR A 244 -9.52 5.27 12.07
N LYS A 245 -10.47 5.54 12.96
CA LYS A 245 -10.43 5.05 14.33
C LYS A 245 -10.34 3.54 14.38
N ALA A 246 -10.97 2.86 13.41
CA ALA A 246 -10.87 1.43 13.27
C ALA A 246 -9.40 1.00 13.14
N PHE A 247 -8.55 1.73 12.39
CA PHE A 247 -7.12 1.41 12.24
C PHE A 247 -6.39 1.25 13.59
N PHE A 248 -6.79 1.98 14.62
CA PHE A 248 -6.23 1.85 15.96
C PHE A 248 -6.66 0.59 16.68
N PHE A 249 -7.84 0.04 16.39
CA PHE A 249 -8.22 -1.32 16.81
C PHE A 249 -7.48 -2.41 16.02
N PHE A 250 -7.05 -2.09 14.79
CA PHE A 250 -6.35 -3.01 13.88
C PHE A 250 -4.86 -3.16 14.11
N THR A 251 -4.20 -2.04 14.34
CA THR A 251 -2.75 -1.97 14.56
C THR A 251 -2.29 -2.97 15.62
N PRO A 252 -3.01 -3.14 16.75
CA PRO A 252 -2.65 -4.12 17.75
C PRO A 252 -2.86 -5.56 17.29
N LEU A 253 -3.97 -5.86 16.61
CA LEU A 253 -4.22 -7.21 16.09
C LEU A 253 -3.16 -7.61 15.07
N CYS A 254 -2.80 -6.68 14.16
CA CYS A 254 -1.73 -6.87 13.21
C CYS A 254 -0.38 -7.08 13.91
N LEU A 255 -0.02 -6.25 14.90
CA LEU A 255 1.22 -6.38 15.67
C LEU A 255 1.27 -7.67 16.51
N LEU A 256 0.16 -8.06 17.13
CA LEU A 256 0.02 -9.33 17.84
C LEU A 256 0.23 -10.50 16.90
N PHE A 257 -0.30 -10.44 15.68
CA PHE A 257 -0.11 -11.50 14.68
C PHE A 257 1.35 -11.55 14.18
N GLN A 258 1.90 -10.38 13.85
CA GLN A 258 3.26 -10.21 13.31
C GLN A 258 4.34 -10.66 14.29
N PHE A 259 4.21 -10.20 15.55
CA PHE A 259 5.23 -10.36 16.58
C PHE A 259 4.80 -11.33 17.66
N ARG A 260 3.77 -12.16 17.44
CA ARG A 260 3.26 -13.13 18.43
C ARG A 260 4.37 -13.83 19.20
N SER A 261 5.33 -14.40 18.49
CA SER A 261 6.43 -15.16 19.08
C SER A 261 7.41 -14.31 19.89
N ARG A 262 7.58 -13.02 19.56
CA ARG A 262 8.40 -12.07 20.32
C ARG A 262 7.64 -11.44 21.49
N ILE A 263 6.39 -11.05 21.27
CA ILE A 263 5.49 -10.47 22.29
C ILE A 263 5.28 -11.50 23.40
N ILE A 264 4.88 -12.73 23.07
CA ILE A 264 4.66 -13.78 24.10
C ILE A 264 5.95 -14.08 24.90
N LYS A 265 7.12 -13.99 24.26
CA LYS A 265 8.40 -14.28 24.92
C LYS A 265 8.97 -13.11 25.71
N ASN A 266 8.62 -11.87 25.40
CA ASN A 266 9.23 -10.69 26.00
C ASN A 266 8.18 -9.77 26.66
N LYS A 267 8.02 -9.92 27.98
CA LYS A 267 7.07 -9.14 28.80
C LYS A 267 7.21 -7.62 28.63
N LYS A 268 8.44 -7.10 28.45
CA LYS A 268 8.67 -5.66 28.25
C LYS A 268 8.06 -5.15 26.94
N VAL A 269 8.19 -5.93 25.87
CA VAL A 269 7.60 -5.59 24.56
C VAL A 269 6.09 -5.63 24.64
N THR A 270 5.51 -6.62 25.32
CA THR A 270 4.06 -6.70 25.55
C THR A 270 3.53 -5.51 26.33
N LEU A 271 4.25 -5.08 27.37
CA LEU A 271 3.84 -3.96 28.21
C LEU A 271 3.96 -2.62 27.46
N SER A 272 5.04 -2.42 26.72
CA SER A 272 5.22 -1.26 25.84
C SER A 272 4.14 -1.18 24.76
N PHE A 273 3.75 -2.33 24.23
CA PHE A 273 2.71 -2.45 23.22
C PHE A 273 1.30 -2.21 23.77
N LEU A 274 0.98 -2.74 24.95
CA LEU A 274 -0.27 -2.41 25.67
C LEU A 274 -0.32 -0.92 26.03
N ALA A 275 0.80 -0.36 26.47
CA ALA A 275 0.90 1.07 26.80
C ALA A 275 0.71 1.95 25.55
N SER A 276 1.33 1.60 24.41
CA SER A 276 1.13 2.34 23.17
C SER A 276 -0.33 2.23 22.71
N PHE A 277 -0.95 1.06 22.81
CA PHE A 277 -2.37 0.87 22.50
C PHE A 277 -3.28 1.71 23.40
N LEU A 278 -3.07 1.70 24.72
CA LEU A 278 -3.82 2.49 25.68
C LEU A 278 -3.66 4.00 25.45
N LEU A 279 -2.43 4.48 25.24
CA LEU A 279 -2.17 5.89 24.91
C LEU A 279 -2.89 6.31 23.62
N THR A 280 -2.97 5.40 22.65
CA THR A 280 -3.66 5.67 21.40
C THR A 280 -5.18 5.76 21.60
N ILE A 281 -5.77 4.86 22.39
CA ILE A 281 -7.20 4.94 22.76
C ILE A 281 -7.51 6.25 23.50
N LEU A 282 -6.66 6.62 24.47
CA LEU A 282 -6.85 7.85 25.25
C LEU A 282 -6.74 9.11 24.39
N SER A 283 -5.77 9.15 23.46
CA SER A 283 -5.63 10.24 22.48
C SER A 283 -6.85 10.40 21.59
N ILE A 284 -7.50 9.30 21.20
CA ILE A 284 -8.73 9.36 20.41
C ILE A 284 -9.83 10.02 21.24
N ASN A 285 -10.07 9.54 22.46
CA ASN A 285 -11.14 10.07 23.33
C ASN A 285 -10.94 11.56 23.67
N SER A 286 -9.71 12.03 23.84
CA SER A 286 -9.43 13.44 24.13
C SER A 286 -9.66 14.37 22.92
N SER A 287 -9.75 13.83 21.71
CA SER A 287 -9.95 14.62 20.47
C SER A 287 -11.41 14.94 20.18
N PHE A 288 -12.37 14.42 20.98
CA PHE A 288 -13.81 14.52 20.74
C PHE A 288 -14.63 15.57 21.51
N PRO A 289 -14.17 16.22 22.60
CA PRO A 289 -15.08 17.03 23.42
C PRO A 289 -15.60 18.30 22.71
N GLU A 290 -14.93 18.78 21.66
CA GLU A 290 -15.32 20.04 20.99
C GLU A 290 -16.37 19.88 19.87
N ARG A 291 -16.68 18.66 19.41
CA ARG A 291 -17.75 18.51 18.39
C ARG A 291 -19.16 18.60 19.00
N GLU A 292 -19.34 18.24 20.26
CA GLU A 292 -20.67 18.30 20.90
C GLU A 292 -21.10 19.74 21.25
N SER A 293 -20.17 20.67 21.46
CA SER A 293 -20.47 22.07 21.74
C SER A 293 -20.83 22.91 20.52
N LEU A 294 -20.50 22.46 19.31
CA LEU A 294 -20.87 23.14 18.05
C LEU A 294 -22.27 22.74 17.56
N PHE A 295 -22.78 21.57 17.96
CA PHE A 295 -24.13 21.12 17.61
C PHE A 295 -25.21 21.57 18.61
N SER A 296 -24.85 22.21 19.73
CA SER A 296 -25.80 22.72 20.72
C SER A 296 -26.22 24.19 20.52
N CYS A 297 -25.72 24.86 19.47
CA CYS A 297 -26.06 26.25 19.12
C CYS A 297 -26.89 26.40 17.83
N GLN A 298 -27.52 25.32 17.35
CA GLN A 298 -28.56 25.35 16.29
C GLN A 298 -29.89 24.84 16.85
#